data_AF-A0A2H5V646-F1
#
_entry.id   AF-A0A2H5V646-F1
#
_cell.length_a   1.000
_cell.length_b   1.000
_cell.length_c   1.000
_cell.angle_alpha   90.00
_cell.angle_beta   90.00
_cell.angle_gamma   90.00
#
_symmetry.space_group_name_H-M   'P 1'
#
loop_
_entity.id
_entity.type
_entity.pdbx_description
1 polymer ?
#
loop_
_entity_poly.entity_id
_entity_poly.type
_entity_poly.pdbx_seq_one_letter_code
_entity_poly.pdbx_strand_id
1 'polypeptide(L)' 'MLGLSNNKEIRRYILHVLANPDEVHYDLERRDVRYFLRRINDKFLCVITIATEVATAYLISKRKYKRYKERRWP' A
#
# COMPACT_ATOMS: atom_id res chain seq x y z
N MET A 1 -5.24 7.58 -14.18
CA MET A 1 -5.14 8.12 -12.80
C MET A 1 -6.39 7.69 -12.04
N LEU A 2 -6.39 7.55 -10.71
CA LEU A 2 -7.47 6.88 -9.94
C LEU A 2 -8.86 7.56 -10.00
N GLY A 3 -9.03 8.65 -10.75
CA GLY A 3 -10.30 9.37 -10.87
C GLY A 3 -10.76 10.06 -9.59
N LEU A 4 -9.85 10.25 -8.63
CA LEU A 4 -10.13 10.90 -7.34
C LEU A 4 -9.95 12.42 -7.51
N SER A 5 -10.97 13.18 -7.14
CA SER A 5 -11.06 14.61 -7.44
C SER A 5 -10.72 15.49 -6.24
N ASN A 6 -10.71 14.95 -5.01
CA ASN A 6 -10.43 15.73 -3.81
C ASN A 6 -9.80 14.91 -2.68
N ASN A 7 -9.27 15.62 -1.67
CA ASN A 7 -8.61 15.01 -0.51
C ASN A 7 -9.52 14.10 0.31
N LYS A 8 -10.84 14.37 0.36
CA LYS A 8 -11.81 13.55 1.10
C LYS A 8 -11.98 12.19 0.44
N GLU A 9 -12.04 12.15 -0.89
CA GLU A 9 -12.08 10.91 -1.68
C GLU A 9 -10.78 10.12 -1.56
N ILE A 10 -9.62 10.80 -1.64
CA ILE A 10 -8.31 10.15 -1.42
C ILE A 10 -8.27 9.51 -0.03
N ARG A 11 -8.65 10.26 1.01
CA ARG A 11 -8.68 9.75 2.39
C ARG A 11 -9.62 8.54 2.51
N ARG A 12 -10.84 8.64 1.98
CA ARG A 12 -11.82 7.54 2.02
C ARG A 12 -11.29 6.31 1.30
N TYR A 13 -10.61 6.49 0.17
CA TYR A 13 -10.04 5.40 -0.60
C TYR A 13 -8.88 4.72 0.14
N ILE A 14 -7.96 5.50 0.74
CA ILE A 14 -6.87 4.95 1.57
C ILE A 14 -7.45 4.17 2.75
N LEU A 15 -8.43 4.71 3.47
CA LEU A 15 -9.07 4.02 4.59
C LEU A 15 -9.75 2.71 4.14
N HIS A 16 -10.40 2.71 2.98
CA HIS A 16 -10.97 1.50 2.40
C HIS A 16 -9.89 0.43 2.11
N VAL A 17 -8.73 0.83 1.58
CA VAL A 17 -7.60 -0.08 1.34
C VAL A 17 -7.04 -0.64 2.65
N LEU A 18 -6.94 0.17 3.70
CA LEU A 18 -6.49 -0.31 5.02
C LEU A 18 -7.49 -1.31 5.63
N ALA A 19 -8.79 -1.10 5.43
CA ALA A 19 -9.83 -1.99 5.94
C ALA A 19 -9.97 -3.29 5.10
N ASN A 20 -9.75 -3.21 3.79
CA ASN A 20 -9.94 -4.32 2.85
C ASN A 20 -8.77 -4.44 1.85
N PRO A 21 -7.55 -4.72 2.34
CA PRO A 21 -6.40 -4.96 1.48
C PRO A 21 -6.55 -6.31 0.76
N ASP A 22 -5.97 -6.42 -0.44
CA ASP A 22 -5.83 -7.71 -1.11
C ASP A 22 -4.65 -8.50 -0.51
N GLU A 23 -3.58 -7.80 -0.11
CA GLU A 23 -2.41 -8.38 0.55
C GLU A 23 -1.89 -7.44 1.65
N VAL A 24 -1.37 -8.01 2.73
CA VAL A 24 -0.68 -7.27 3.79
C VAL A 24 0.70 -7.87 4.01
N HIS A 25 1.72 -7.03 3.98
CA HIS A 25 3.11 -7.42 4.22
C HIS A 25 3.71 -6.62 5.38
N TYR A 26 4.60 -7.26 6.12
CA TYR A 26 5.39 -6.62 7.17
C TYR A 26 6.78 -6.31 6.63
N ASP A 27 7.39 -5.23 7.10
CA ASP A 27 8.79 -4.97 6.80
C ASP A 27 9.70 -5.96 7.55
N LEU A 28 10.71 -6.49 6.86
CA LEU A 28 11.67 -7.43 7.41
C LEU A 28 12.49 -6.84 8.57
N GLU A 29 12.90 -5.57 8.45
CA GLU A 29 13.78 -4.90 9.42
C GLU A 29 12.99 -4.07 10.44
N ARG A 30 11.83 -3.54 10.03
CA ARG A 30 11.03 -2.62 10.83
C ARG A 30 9.65 -3.18 11.16
N ARG A 31 9.53 -3.82 12.34
CA ARG A 31 8.28 -4.46 12.79
C ARG A 31 7.08 -3.52 12.92
N ASP A 32 7.31 -2.21 13.04
CA ASP A 32 6.29 -1.17 13.08
C ASP A 32 5.77 -0.78 11.70
N VAL A 33 6.41 -1.20 10.61
CA VAL A 33 6.03 -0.85 9.24
C VAL A 33 5.18 -1.96 8.61
N ARG A 34 4.04 -1.56 8.04
CA ARG A 34 3.15 -2.45 7.29
C ARG A 34 2.83 -1.90 5.91
N TYR A 35 2.65 -2.79 4.96
CA TYR A 35 2.33 -2.51 3.57
C TYR A 35 0.98 -3.13 3.25
N PHE A 36 -0.01 -2.30 2.96
CA PHE A 36 -1.35 -2.72 2.53
C PHE A 36 -1.44 -2.53 1.03
N LEU A 37 -1.64 -3.63 0.31
CA LEU A 37 -1.72 -3.63 -1.14
C LEU A 37 -3.15 -3.80 -1.61
N ARG A 38 -3.51 -3.01 -2.62
CA ARG A 38 -4.73 -3.18 -3.42
C ARG A 38 -4.33 -3.24 -4.90
N ARG A 39 -4.73 -4.27 -5.61
CA ARG A 39 -4.51 -4.36 -7.05
C ARG A 39 -5.44 -3.39 -7.77
N ILE A 40 -4.89 -2.66 -8.72
CA ILE A 40 -5.59 -1.70 -9.58
C ILE A 40 -5.07 -1.94 -10.99
N ASN A 41 -5.83 -2.70 -11.78
CA ASN A 41 -5.43 -3.16 -13.11
C ASN A 41 -4.08 -3.90 -13.08
N ASP A 42 -3.07 -3.36 -13.78
CA ASP A 42 -1.71 -3.89 -13.91
C ASP A 42 -0.76 -3.42 -12.79
N LYS A 43 -1.23 -2.57 -11.88
CA LYS A 43 -0.47 -1.97 -10.78
C LYS A 43 -1.04 -2.36 -9.42
N PHE A 44 -0.30 -2.01 -8.38
CA PHE A 44 -0.75 -2.14 -7.00
C PHE A 44 -0.69 -0.76 -6.35
N LEU A 45 -1.76 -0.32 -5.70
CA LEU A 45 -1.68 0.75 -4.72
C LEU A 45 -1.09 0.17 -3.44
N CYS A 46 0.00 0.78 -2.99
CA CYS A 46 0.75 0.40 -1.82
C CYS A 46 0.61 1.50 -0.77
N VAL A 47 -0.15 1.23 0.29
CA VAL A 47 -0.29 2.11 1.44
C VAL A 47 0.65 1.61 2.53
N ILE A 48 1.52 2.49 3.03
CA ILE A 48 2.47 2.18 4.08
C ILE A 48 1.99 2.83 5.37
N THR A 49 1.93 2.04 6.43
CA THR A 49 1.73 2.55 7.79
C THR A 49 3.00 2.38 8.62
N ILE A 50 3.21 3.31 9.54
CA ILE A 50 4.20 3.23 10.61
C ILE A 50 3.41 3.23 11.91
N ALA A 51 3.55 2.16 12.69
CA ALA A 51 2.66 1.81 13.79
C ALA A 51 1.18 1.85 13.33
N THR A 52 0.44 2.89 13.70
CA THR A 52 -0.98 3.06 13.39
C THR A 52 -1.26 4.19 12.38
N GLU A 53 -0.24 4.90 11.91
CA GLU A 53 -0.40 6.07 11.06
C GLU A 53 -0.02 5.79 9.61
N VAL A 54 -0.80 6.33 8.67
CA VAL A 54 -0.46 6.27 7.25
C VAL A 54 0.70 7.22 6.98
N ALA A 55 1.85 6.67 6.60
CA ALA A 55 3.01 7.45 6.23
C ALA A 55 2.96 7.89 4.76
N THR A 56 2.56 6.98 3.86
CA THR A 56 2.48 7.29 2.44
C THR A 56 1.61 6.28 1.67
N ALA A 57 1.14 6.67 0.50
CA ALA A 57 0.44 5.79 -0.43
C ALA A 57 0.91 6.08 -1.87
N TYR A 58 1.32 5.04 -2.60
CA TYR A 58 1.78 5.19 -3.98
C TYR A 58 1.54 3.93 -4.82
N LEU A 59 1.47 4.12 -6.15
CA LEU A 59 1.34 3.01 -7.09
C LEU A 59 2.70 2.33 -7.33
N ILE A 60 2.72 1.00 -7.32
CA ILE A 60 3.87 0.18 -7.69
C ILE A 60 3.55 -0.72 -8.88
N SER A 61 4.55 -0.93 -9.73
CA SER A 61 4.48 -1.88 -10.84
C SER A 61 4.72 -3.31 -10.34
N LYS A 62 4.34 -4.31 -11.15
CA LYS A 62 4.67 -5.72 -10.92
C LYS A 62 6.16 -5.97 -10.67
N ARG A 63 7.05 -5.24 -11.37
CA ARG A 63 8.51 -5.32 -11.15
C ARG A 63 8.92 -4.83 -9.76
N LYS A 64 8.32 -3.72 -9.28
CA LYS A 64 8.62 -3.19 -7.94
C LYS A 64 8.04 -4.09 -6.84
N TYR A 65 6.84 -4.64 -7.05
CA TYR A 65 6.25 -5.67 -6.18
C TYR A 65 7.20 -6.86 -5.99
N LYS A 66 7.71 -7.46 -7.08
CA LYS A 66 8.65 -8.60 -6.99
C LYS A 66 9.89 -8.27 -6.17
N ARG A 67 10.52 -7.12 -6.43
CA ARG A 67 11.70 -6.68 -5.66
C ARG A 67 11.40 -6.51 -4.17
N TYR A 68 10.23 -6.01 -3.82
CA TYR A 68 9.84 -5.88 -2.41
C TYR A 68 9.61 -7.25 -1.78
N LYS A 69 8.92 -8.16 -2.48
CA LYS A 69 8.73 -9.54 -2.03
C LYS A 69 10.04 -10.33 -1.88
N GLU A 70 11.06 -10.03 -2.67
CA GLU A 70 12.34 -10.74 -2.60
C GLU A 70 13.29 -10.19 -1.52
N ARG A 71 13.14 -8.91 -1.13
CA ARG A 71 14.16 -8.21 -0.34
C ARG A 71 13.65 -7.55 0.93
N ARG A 72 12.33 -7.42 1.10
CA ARG A 72 11.75 -6.53 2.12
C ARG A 72 10.53 -7.11 2.82
N TRP A 73 9.71 -7.85 2.10
CA TRP A 73 8.55 -8.55 2.64
C TRP A 73 8.90 -10.03 2.72
N PRO A 74 8.97 -10.63 3.93
CA PRO A 74 9.23 -12.05 4.08
C PRO A 74 8.14 -12.92 3.44
#